data_AF-A0AAD8DZD0-F1
#
_entry.id   AF-A0AAD8DZD0-F1
#
_cell.length_a   1.000
_cell.length_b   1.000
_cell.length_c   1.000
_cell.angle_alpha   90.00
_cell.angle_beta   90.00
_cell.angle_gamma   90.00
#
_symmetry.space_group_name_H-M   'P 1'
#
loop_
_entity.id
_entity.type
_entity.pdbx_description
1 polymer ?
#
loop_
_entity_poly.entity_id
_entity_poly.type
_entity_poly.pdbx_seq_one_letter_code
_entity_poly.pdbx_strand_id
1 'polypeptide(L)'
;MGLSQLVKQATRVPDVVGHTANCLDLLLTTDPDRCIVTVSSPIGTSDHCLVKSVSTFSPPDCDSRGERRMWRYKSADWDEMRHFFASYPWQQVCFSSEDPSSCADAISDVVRQAMEYYIPYSDVPVGGSAHPWFNADCAEAEKRKHSAFLAWAGS
;
A
#
# COMPACT_ATOMS: atom_id res chain seq x y z
N MET A 1 13.28 -9.21 19.68
CA MET A 1 14.04 -9.14 18.42
C MET A 1 14.28 -7.66 18.10
N GLY A 2 15.51 -7.28 17.80
CA GLY A 2 15.85 -5.87 17.55
C GLY A 2 15.59 -5.48 16.09
N LEU A 3 15.13 -4.26 15.88
CA LEU A 3 14.97 -3.67 14.55
C LEU A 3 16.30 -3.02 14.13
N SER A 4 16.77 -3.31 12.92
CA SER A 4 18.02 -2.80 12.37
C SER A 4 17.77 -1.80 11.24
N GLN A 5 18.43 -0.64 11.29
CA GLN A 5 18.38 0.37 10.24
C GLN A 5 19.49 0.14 9.21
N LEU A 6 19.10 -0.05 7.94
CA LEU A 6 20.03 -0.32 6.83
C LEU A 6 20.48 0.93 6.08
N VAL A 7 19.62 1.95 5.96
CA VAL A 7 20.03 3.23 5.36
C VAL A 7 20.78 4.05 6.39
N LYS A 8 22.09 4.22 6.19
CA LYS A 8 22.99 4.93 7.13
C LYS A 8 23.54 6.24 6.58
N GLN A 9 23.30 6.53 5.30
CA GLN A 9 23.83 7.71 4.62
C GLN A 9 22.77 8.79 4.49
N ALA A 10 23.19 10.02 4.19
CA ALA A 10 22.26 11.09 3.89
C ALA A 10 21.43 10.75 2.65
N THR A 11 20.12 10.89 2.78
CA THR A 11 19.16 10.65 1.71
C THR A 11 18.50 11.95 1.28
N ARG A 12 18.54 13.00 2.10
CA ARG A 12 18.16 14.35 1.69
C ARG A 12 19.40 15.18 1.42
N VAL A 13 19.49 15.76 0.23
CA VAL A 13 20.53 16.70 -0.20
C VAL A 13 19.86 18.06 -0.41
N PRO A 14 19.95 18.98 0.57
CA PRO A 14 19.27 20.26 0.47
C PRO A 14 19.89 21.15 -0.63
N ASP A 15 19.04 21.90 -1.30
CA ASP A 15 19.37 22.92 -2.30
C ASP A 15 19.51 24.33 -1.71
N VAL A 16 19.22 24.48 -0.42
CA VAL A 16 19.30 25.74 0.34
C VAL A 16 20.67 25.92 0.98
N VAL A 17 21.29 27.08 0.75
CA VAL A 17 22.57 27.47 1.37
C VAL A 17 22.45 27.46 2.89
N GLY A 18 23.34 26.73 3.56
CA GLY A 18 23.40 26.61 5.02
C GLY A 18 22.64 25.41 5.59
N HIS A 19 21.88 24.67 4.78
CA HIS A 19 21.31 23.40 5.19
C HIS A 19 22.31 22.24 5.02
N THR A 20 22.20 21.22 5.87
CA THR A 20 23.06 20.03 5.83
C THR A 20 22.32 18.82 5.27
N ALA A 21 23.07 17.91 4.64
CA ALA A 21 22.53 16.64 4.19
C ALA A 21 22.16 15.75 5.40
N ASN A 22 21.01 15.09 5.35
CA ASN A 22 20.49 14.30 6.47
C ASN A 22 19.89 12.96 6.01
N CYS A 23 19.91 11.96 6.87
CA CYS A 23 19.26 10.67 6.65
C CYS A 23 17.81 10.76 7.14
N LEU A 24 16.86 10.89 6.21
CA LEU A 24 15.42 10.97 6.52
C LEU A 24 14.63 9.77 5.99
N ASP A 25 15.19 9.06 5.02
CA ASP A 25 14.56 7.89 4.40
C ASP A 25 15.15 6.63 5.03
N LEU A 26 14.35 5.96 5.86
CA LEU A 26 14.79 4.84 6.68
C LEU A 26 14.32 3.52 6.07
N LEU A 27 15.20 2.51 6.13
CA LEU A 27 14.81 1.12 5.93
C LEU A 27 15.12 0.34 7.20
N LEU A 28 14.07 -0.19 7.82
CA LEU A 28 14.12 -0.89 9.10
C LEU A 28 13.74 -2.36 8.87
N THR A 29 14.57 -3.29 9.33
CA THR A 29 14.33 -4.74 9.17
C THR A 29 14.79 -5.51 10.40
N THR A 30 14.10 -6.60 10.72
CA THR A 30 14.54 -7.57 11.73
C THR A 30 15.55 -8.58 11.18
N ASP A 31 15.71 -8.63 9.85
CA ASP A 31 16.66 -9.51 9.16
C ASP A 31 17.50 -8.67 8.18
N PRO A 32 18.63 -8.10 8.64
CA PRO A 32 19.48 -7.23 7.82
C PRO A 32 20.21 -7.98 6.71
N ASP A 33 20.54 -9.25 6.90
CA ASP A 33 21.36 -10.04 5.97
C ASP A 33 20.59 -10.41 4.69
N ARG A 34 19.26 -10.34 4.73
CA ARG A 34 18.38 -10.59 3.59
C ARG A 34 18.09 -9.37 2.72
N CYS A 35 18.57 -8.19 3.11
CA CYS A 35 18.23 -6.94 2.44
C CYS A 35 19.50 -6.24 1.99
N ILE A 36 19.63 -6.04 0.68
CA ILE A 36 20.65 -5.19 0.08
C ILE A 36 20.02 -3.81 -0.12
N VAL A 37 20.73 -2.77 0.31
CA VAL A 37 20.27 -1.37 0.16
C VAL A 37 21.29 -0.59 -0.66
N THR A 38 20.76 0.20 -1.59
CA THR A 38 21.54 1.10 -2.45
C THR A 38 20.85 2.45 -2.46
N VAL A 39 21.63 3.52 -2.36
CA VAL A 39 21.13 4.89 -2.43
C VAL A 39 21.80 5.56 -3.62
N SER A 40 20.99 6.06 -4.55
CA SER A 40 21.47 6.76 -5.75
C SER A 40 20.98 8.20 -5.78
N SER A 41 21.53 8.99 -6.71
CA SER A 41 21.21 10.41 -6.86
C SER A 41 19.70 10.69 -6.94
N PRO A 42 19.26 11.89 -6.53
CA PRO A 42 17.87 12.28 -6.64
C PRO A 42 17.33 12.18 -8.06
N ILE A 43 16.04 11.88 -8.18
CA ILE A 43 15.35 11.80 -9.47
C ILE A 43 14.71 13.16 -9.78
N GLY A 44 15.05 13.73 -10.94
CA GLY A 44 14.47 14.97 -11.40
C GLY A 44 14.79 16.14 -10.48
N THR A 45 13.77 16.81 -9.96
CA THR A 45 13.89 17.99 -9.08
C THR A 45 13.72 17.66 -7.59
N SER A 46 13.76 16.38 -7.21
CA SER A 46 13.67 15.99 -5.80
C SER A 46 14.96 16.37 -5.07
N ASP A 47 14.86 16.83 -3.82
CA ASP A 47 15.99 16.95 -2.89
C ASP A 47 16.27 15.64 -2.14
N HIS A 48 15.54 14.55 -2.45
CA HIS A 48 15.75 13.22 -1.89
C HIS A 48 16.40 12.26 -2.90
N CYS A 49 17.50 11.63 -2.46
CA CYS A 49 18.15 10.49 -3.10
C CYS A 49 17.20 9.30 -3.20
N LEU A 50 17.31 8.55 -4.29
CA LEU A 50 16.56 7.31 -4.45
C LEU A 50 17.13 6.24 -3.52
N VAL A 51 16.34 5.79 -2.55
CA VAL A 51 16.65 4.59 -1.75
C VAL A 51 16.01 3.38 -2.42
N LYS A 52 16.83 2.42 -2.84
CA LYS A 52 16.41 1.14 -3.39
C LYS A 52 16.84 0.02 -2.47
N SER A 53 15.94 -0.93 -2.22
CA SER A 53 16.27 -2.18 -1.54
C SER A 53 15.91 -3.38 -2.41
N VAL A 54 16.78 -4.39 -2.38
CA VAL A 54 16.52 -5.70 -2.94
C VAL A 54 16.52 -6.68 -1.78
N SER A 55 15.43 -7.41 -1.62
CA SER A 55 15.36 -8.46 -0.61
C SER A 55 15.35 -9.84 -1.24
N THR A 56 15.92 -10.81 -0.53
CA THR A 56 15.87 -12.23 -0.87
C THR A 56 14.60 -12.92 -0.38
N PHE A 57 13.64 -12.18 0.20
CA PHE A 57 12.29 -12.70 0.40
C PHE A 57 11.71 -13.07 -0.97
N SER A 58 11.50 -14.36 -1.21
CA SER A 58 10.53 -14.77 -2.22
C SER A 58 9.20 -14.12 -1.81
N PRO A 59 8.56 -13.33 -2.67
CA PRO A 59 7.16 -13.04 -2.47
C PRO A 59 6.47 -14.39 -2.25
N PRO A 60 5.60 -14.56 -1.25
CA PRO A 60 4.68 -15.68 -1.30
C PRO A 60 4.05 -15.64 -2.70
N ASP A 61 3.96 -16.80 -3.37
CA ASP A 61 3.28 -16.88 -4.65
C ASP A 61 1.98 -16.09 -4.52
N CYS A 62 1.86 -15.01 -5.28
CA CYS A 62 0.68 -14.17 -5.27
C CYS A 62 -0.39 -14.88 -6.11
N ASP A 63 -0.76 -16.08 -5.68
CA ASP A 63 -1.99 -16.76 -6.09
C ASP A 63 -3.01 -16.60 -4.97
N SER A 64 -3.01 -15.45 -4.28
CA SER A 64 -4.21 -15.00 -3.60
C SER A 64 -5.18 -14.50 -4.67
N ARG A 65 -5.83 -15.46 -5.35
CA ARG A 65 -7.12 -15.25 -6.03
C ARG A 65 -8.18 -14.94 -4.96
N GLY A 66 -7.97 -13.87 -4.22
CA GLY A 66 -8.90 -13.36 -3.23
C GLY A 66 -9.79 -12.31 -3.87
N GLU A 67 -10.90 -12.01 -3.22
CA GLU A 67 -11.70 -10.85 -3.56
C GLU A 67 -11.39 -9.72 -2.57
N ARG A 68 -11.23 -8.50 -3.08
CA ARG A 68 -11.14 -7.28 -2.28
C ARG A 68 -12.49 -6.59 -2.33
N ARG A 69 -13.06 -6.29 -1.16
CA ARG A 69 -14.23 -5.43 -1.08
C ARG A 69 -13.87 -3.99 -1.49
N MET A 70 -14.57 -3.46 -2.49
CA MET A 70 -14.48 -2.08 -2.94
C MET A 70 -15.75 -1.31 -2.56
N TRP A 71 -15.62 -0.42 -1.59
CA TRP A 71 -16.69 0.47 -1.13
C TRP A 71 -16.95 1.62 -2.10
N ARG A 72 -18.23 1.90 -2.38
CA ARG A 72 -18.68 2.99 -3.25
C ARG A 72 -19.16 4.19 -2.43
N TYR A 73 -18.22 4.88 -1.79
CA TYR A 73 -18.51 6.01 -0.89
C TYR A 73 -19.35 7.15 -1.51
N LYS A 74 -19.26 7.34 -2.84
CA LYS A 74 -20.10 8.33 -3.56
C LYS A 74 -21.59 7.99 -3.58
N SER A 75 -21.93 6.74 -3.33
CA SER A 75 -23.30 6.20 -3.32
C SER A 75 -23.77 5.82 -1.93
N ALA A 76 -23.03 6.23 -0.88
CA ALA A 76 -23.41 5.93 0.50
C ALA A 76 -24.61 6.77 0.94
N ASP A 77 -25.48 6.16 1.73
CA ASP A 77 -26.52 6.86 2.48
C ASP A 77 -25.93 7.46 3.76
N TRP A 78 -25.32 8.63 3.61
CA TRP A 78 -24.66 9.30 4.71
C TRP A 78 -25.62 9.84 5.76
N ASP A 79 -26.87 10.14 5.39
CA ASP A 79 -27.86 10.66 6.32
C ASP A 79 -28.28 9.56 7.28
N GLU A 80 -28.67 8.38 6.78
CA GLU A 80 -29.06 7.26 7.65
C GLU A 80 -27.90 6.74 8.49
N MET A 81 -26.68 6.69 7.94
CA MET A 81 -25.48 6.32 8.71
C MET A 81 -25.22 7.28 9.87
N ARG A 82 -25.44 8.59 9.68
CA ARG A 82 -25.32 9.58 10.76
C ARG A 82 -26.41 9.42 11.82
N HIS A 83 -27.66 9.19 11.40
CA HIS A 83 -28.76 8.94 12.35
C HIS A 83 -28.52 7.67 13.16
N PHE A 84 -28.04 6.61 12.52
CA PHE A 84 -27.61 5.38 13.19
C PHE A 84 -26.58 5.68 14.28
N PHE A 85 -25.46 6.33 13.94
CA PHE A 85 -24.43 6.63 14.93
C PHE A 85 -24.90 7.58 16.04
N ALA A 86 -25.76 8.55 15.73
CA ALA A 86 -26.31 9.47 16.74
C ALA A 86 -27.23 8.75 17.75
N SER A 87 -27.94 7.71 17.31
CA SER A 87 -28.84 6.92 18.15
C SER A 87 -28.20 5.70 18.81
N TYR A 88 -26.98 5.34 18.41
CA TYR A 88 -26.30 4.14 18.87
C TYR A 88 -25.87 4.24 20.36
N PRO A 89 -26.09 3.21 21.19
CA PRO A 89 -25.75 3.22 22.62
C PRO A 89 -24.25 2.98 22.87
N TRP A 90 -23.41 3.92 22.45
CA TRP A 90 -21.95 3.80 22.50
C TRP A 90 -21.41 3.46 23.88
N GLN A 91 -21.91 4.12 24.93
CA GLN A 91 -21.41 3.93 26.29
C GLN A 91 -21.63 2.49 26.78
N GLN A 92 -22.81 1.93 26.49
CA GLN A 92 -23.20 0.61 26.97
C GLN A 92 -22.57 -0.52 26.16
N VAL A 93 -22.30 -0.30 24.88
CA VAL A 93 -21.77 -1.34 23.99
C VAL A 93 -20.26 -1.23 23.83
N CYS A 94 -19.78 -0.08 23.38
CA CYS A 94 -18.38 0.12 23.00
C CYS A 94 -17.46 0.51 24.16
N PHE A 95 -18.01 1.06 25.25
CA PHE A 95 -17.23 1.51 26.42
C PHE A 95 -17.62 0.75 27.70
N SER A 96 -18.01 -0.52 27.55
CA SER A 96 -18.38 -1.41 28.66
C SER A 96 -17.17 -2.05 29.37
N SER A 97 -15.98 -1.98 28.77
CA SER A 97 -14.72 -2.52 29.30
C SER A 97 -13.76 -1.40 29.72
N GLU A 98 -12.90 -1.68 30.71
CA GLU A 98 -11.77 -0.80 31.05
C GLU A 98 -10.55 -1.01 30.14
N ASP A 99 -10.53 -2.11 29.36
CA ASP A 99 -9.45 -2.37 28.40
C ASP A 99 -9.66 -1.55 27.10
N PRO A 100 -8.72 -0.64 26.75
CA PRO A 100 -8.83 0.17 25.54
C PRO A 100 -8.86 -0.64 24.25
N SER A 101 -8.20 -1.81 24.21
CA SER A 101 -8.14 -2.65 23.01
C SER A 101 -9.51 -3.25 22.71
N SER A 102 -10.15 -3.82 23.73
CA SER A 102 -11.52 -4.34 23.65
C SER A 102 -12.52 -3.27 23.22
N CYS A 103 -12.39 -2.04 23.74
CA CYS A 103 -13.24 -0.92 23.33
C CYS A 103 -13.02 -0.53 21.86
N ALA A 104 -11.76 -0.52 21.40
CA ALA A 104 -11.43 -0.22 20.01
C ALA A 104 -11.99 -1.28 19.04
N ASP A 105 -11.95 -2.55 19.43
CA ASP A 105 -12.53 -3.65 18.65
C ASP A 105 -14.07 -3.48 18.54
N ALA A 106 -14.73 -3.19 19.66
CA ALA A 106 -16.18 -2.95 19.68
C ALA A 106 -16.59 -1.75 18.80
N ILE A 107 -15.85 -0.64 18.85
CA ILE A 107 -16.09 0.52 17.97
C ILE A 107 -15.90 0.11 16.50
N SER A 108 -14.82 -0.61 16.21
CA SER A 108 -14.50 -1.05 14.84
C SER A 108 -15.59 -1.93 14.26
N ASP A 109 -16.17 -2.82 15.06
CA ASP A 109 -17.28 -3.68 14.66
C ASP A 109 -18.55 -2.88 14.34
N VAL A 110 -18.90 -1.90 15.16
CA VAL A 110 -20.07 -1.04 14.93
C VAL A 110 -19.90 -0.19 13.68
N VAL A 111 -18.71 0.39 13.49
CA VAL A 111 -18.41 1.18 12.28
C VAL A 111 -18.46 0.29 11.05
N ARG A 112 -17.86 -0.90 11.09
CA ARG A 112 -17.90 -1.87 9.98
C ARG A 112 -19.32 -2.29 9.65
N GLN A 113 -20.14 -2.58 10.66
CA GLN A 113 -21.54 -2.92 10.47
C GLN A 113 -22.31 -1.77 9.78
N ALA A 114 -22.14 -0.53 10.26
CA ALA A 114 -22.76 0.64 9.63
C ALA A 114 -22.30 0.79 8.17
N MET A 115 -21.01 0.61 7.88
CA MET A 115 -20.52 0.62 6.51
C MET A 115 -21.21 -0.43 5.64
N GLU A 116 -21.40 -1.65 6.14
CA GLU A 116 -22.08 -2.73 5.41
C GLU A 116 -23.54 -2.42 5.07
N TYR A 117 -24.26 -1.70 5.94
CA TYR A 117 -25.65 -1.33 5.71
C TYR A 117 -25.82 -0.09 4.83
N TYR A 118 -24.97 0.93 5.02
CA TYR A 118 -25.19 2.26 4.44
C TYR A 118 -24.26 2.59 3.27
N ILE A 119 -23.22 1.80 3.03
CA ILE A 119 -22.26 2.03 1.94
C ILE A 119 -22.31 0.84 0.97
N PRO A 120 -22.84 1.02 -0.26
CA PRO A 120 -22.79 -0.03 -1.26
C PRO A 120 -21.35 -0.46 -1.54
N TYR A 121 -21.14 -1.75 -1.75
CA TYR A 121 -19.84 -2.31 -2.10
C TYR A 121 -19.95 -3.34 -3.23
N SER A 122 -18.80 -3.66 -3.81
CA SER A 122 -18.64 -4.78 -4.73
C SER A 122 -17.34 -5.49 -4.43
N ASP A 123 -17.35 -6.81 -4.48
CA ASP A 123 -16.15 -7.63 -4.35
C ASP A 123 -15.43 -7.67 -5.70
N VAL A 124 -14.16 -7.26 -5.72
CA VAL A 124 -13.33 -7.21 -6.93
C VAL A 124 -12.16 -8.18 -6.82
N PRO A 125 -11.87 -8.99 -7.85
CA PRO A 125 -10.79 -9.98 -7.77
C PRO A 125 -9.43 -9.29 -7.58
N VAL A 126 -8.71 -9.68 -6.54
CA VAL A 126 -7.30 -9.37 -6.31
C VAL A 126 -6.48 -10.29 -7.22
N GLY A 127 -5.70 -9.69 -8.12
CA GLY A 127 -4.91 -10.44 -9.11
C GLY A 127 -5.58 -10.61 -10.48
N GLY A 128 -6.75 -10.02 -10.71
CA GLY A 128 -7.45 -10.06 -12.01
C GLY A 128 -7.07 -8.91 -12.95
N SER A 129 -6.04 -9.15 -13.78
CA SER A 129 -5.68 -8.53 -15.07
C SER A 129 -5.66 -7.00 -15.26
N ALA A 130 -4.56 -6.56 -15.89
CA ALA A 130 -4.20 -5.24 -16.40
C ALA A 130 -3.81 -4.24 -15.31
N HIS A 131 -2.49 -4.10 -15.13
CA HIS A 131 -1.94 -2.85 -14.65
C HIS A 131 -2.65 -1.68 -15.34
N PRO A 132 -3.06 -0.61 -14.65
CA PRO A 132 -3.78 0.50 -15.27
C PRO A 132 -3.04 1.14 -16.45
N TRP A 133 -1.72 0.99 -16.48
CA TRP A 133 -0.83 1.46 -17.54
C TRP A 133 -0.62 0.44 -18.68
N PHE A 134 -1.03 -0.82 -18.49
CA PHE A 134 -0.90 -1.88 -19.49
C PHE A 134 -2.22 -2.03 -20.24
N ASN A 135 -2.39 -1.19 -21.25
CA ASN A 135 -3.57 -1.17 -22.12
C ASN A 135 -3.34 -2.03 -23.38
N ALA A 136 -4.31 -2.00 -24.31
CA ALA A 136 -4.22 -2.74 -25.57
C ALA A 136 -2.98 -2.38 -26.39
N ASP A 137 -2.53 -1.13 -26.36
CA ASP A 137 -1.33 -0.67 -27.08
C ASP A 137 -0.07 -1.29 -26.47
N CYS A 138 0.02 -1.38 -25.14
CA CYS A 138 1.11 -2.06 -24.45
C CYS A 138 1.15 -3.56 -24.79
N ALA A 139 -0.01 -4.23 -24.79
CA ALA A 139 -0.11 -5.64 -25.16
C ALA A 139 0.32 -5.89 -26.61
N GLU A 140 -0.06 -5.01 -27.52
CA GLU A 140 0.33 -5.09 -28.94
C GLU A 140 1.83 -4.83 -29.13
N ALA A 141 2.39 -3.85 -28.44
CA ALA A 141 3.83 -3.58 -28.45
C ALA A 141 4.64 -4.77 -27.92
N GLU A 142 4.17 -5.43 -26.87
CA GLU A 142 4.81 -6.62 -26.33
C GLU A 142 4.76 -7.80 -27.30
N LYS A 143 3.61 -8.02 -27.96
CA LYS A 143 3.48 -9.03 -29.04
C LYS A 143 4.47 -8.77 -30.17
N ARG A 144 4.55 -7.53 -30.65
CA ARG A 144 5.50 -7.15 -31.72
C ARG A 144 6.95 -7.41 -31.32
N LYS A 145 7.33 -7.02 -30.09
CA LYS A 145 8.66 -7.30 -29.54
C LYS A 145 8.94 -8.81 -29.52
N HIS A 146 7.98 -9.61 -29.05
CA HIS A 146 8.13 -11.05 -28.96
C HIS A 146 8.23 -11.70 -30.34
N SER A 147 7.39 -11.31 -31.30
CA SER A 147 7.46 -11.79 -32.69
C SER A 147 8.78 -11.45 -33.35
N ALA A 148 9.31 -10.24 -33.15
CA ALA A 148 10.62 -9.84 -33.67
C ALA A 148 11.76 -10.66 -33.05
N PHE A 149 11.70 -10.93 -31.75
CA PHE A 149 12.66 -11.79 -31.06
C PHE A 149 12.64 -13.22 -31.60
N LEU A 150 11.45 -13.82 -31.78
CA LEU A 150 11.32 -15.16 -32.35
C LEU A 150 11.83 -15.23 -33.79
N ALA A 151 11.57 -14.21 -34.59
CA ALA A 151 12.09 -14.12 -35.95
C ALA A 151 13.62 -14.05 -35.98
N TRP A 152 14.24 -13.29 -35.06
CA TRP A 152 15.70 -13.21 -34.92
C TRP A 152 16.31 -14.51 -34.37
N ALA A 153 15.70 -15.12 -33.36
CA ALA A 153 16.23 -16.33 -32.72
C ALA A 153 16.09 -17.58 -33.62
N GLY A 154 15.19 -17.53 -34.59
CA GLY A 154 15.00 -18.58 -35.61
C GLY A 154 15.79 -18.39 -36.90
N SER A 155 16.59 -17.32 -37.01
CA SER A 155 17.47 -17.01 -38.16
C SER A 155 18.94 -17.14 -37.79
#